data_AF-A0ABD7HHE9-F1
#
_entry.id   AF-A0ABD7HHE9-F1
#
_cell.length_a   1.000
_cell.length_b   1.000
_cell.length_c   1.000
_cell.angle_alpha   90.00
_cell.angle_beta   90.00
_cell.angle_gamma   90.00
#
_symmetry.space_group_name_H-M   'P 1'
#
loop_
_entity.id
_entity.type
_entity.pdbx_description
1 polymer ?
#
loop_
_entity_poly.entity_id
_entity_poly.type
_entity_poly.pdbx_seq_one_letter_code
_entity_poly.pdbx_strand_id
1 'polypeptide(L)'
;MIDIMEPGENSKEVVVIPEPIMVDLSPYAMAVFSSDLDVAAKSIESSNRFSAAKYFLICLSIELALKSALLNINIPKSELKSAGHNLGKLLDEFIKHVESQFITVAEDGLIRQMVGFYDYDKEFGDSKGLVYCGTNMKSQALQAYKDLPDIKKLEKVHDKFQNHLKGNGYYL
;
A
#
# COMPACT_ATOMS: atom_id res chain seq x y z
N MET A 1 8.76 -6.36 -55.16
CA MET A 1 7.33 -6.56 -54.87
C MET A 1 7.28 -7.05 -53.43
N ILE A 2 6.82 -6.21 -52.51
CA ILE A 2 6.76 -6.54 -51.08
C ILE A 2 5.37 -7.14 -50.86
N ASP A 3 5.34 -8.40 -50.45
CA ASP A 3 4.11 -9.13 -50.12
C ASP A 3 3.58 -8.59 -48.79
N ILE A 4 2.40 -7.98 -48.83
CA ILE A 4 1.72 -7.46 -47.64
C ILE A 4 0.95 -8.65 -47.08
N MET A 5 1.47 -9.28 -46.03
CA MET A 5 0.75 -10.35 -45.33
C MET A 5 -0.49 -9.77 -44.63
N GLU A 6 -1.68 -10.20 -45.05
CA GLU A 6 -2.93 -9.92 -44.34
C GLU A 6 -2.94 -10.64 -42.96
N PRO A 7 -3.54 -10.04 -41.92
CA PRO A 7 -3.60 -10.66 -40.60
C PRO A 7 -4.43 -11.94 -40.67
N GLY A 8 -3.81 -13.08 -40.33
CA GLY A 8 -4.44 -14.39 -40.39
C GLY A 8 -5.66 -14.52 -39.47
N GLU A 9 -6.75 -15.06 -40.02
CA GLU A 9 -8.08 -15.29 -39.43
C GLU A 9 -8.14 -16.22 -38.18
N ASN A 10 -7.05 -16.45 -37.46
CA ASN A 10 -6.98 -17.49 -36.41
C ASN A 10 -6.60 -17.00 -35.00
N SER A 11 -6.71 -15.71 -34.68
CA SER A 11 -6.70 -15.29 -33.27
C SER A 11 -8.12 -15.41 -32.70
N LYS A 12 -8.45 -16.54 -32.05
CA LYS A 12 -9.64 -16.61 -31.19
C LYS A 12 -9.44 -15.65 -30.03
N GLU A 13 -10.03 -14.47 -30.11
CA GLU A 13 -10.11 -13.54 -28.98
C GLU A 13 -10.92 -14.21 -27.86
N VAL A 14 -10.27 -14.49 -26.74
CA VAL A 14 -10.92 -15.03 -25.55
C VAL A 14 -11.17 -13.87 -24.60
N VAL A 15 -12.44 -13.49 -24.45
CA VAL A 15 -12.85 -12.50 -23.44
C VAL A 15 -13.04 -13.22 -22.12
N VAL A 16 -12.13 -13.03 -21.18
CA VAL A 16 -12.26 -13.51 -19.80
C VAL A 16 -13.03 -12.47 -19.00
N ILE A 17 -14.23 -12.82 -18.52
CA ILE A 17 -15.02 -12.00 -17.60
C ILE A 17 -14.90 -12.65 -16.23
N PRO A 18 -14.02 -12.15 -15.34
CA PRO A 18 -13.93 -12.69 -13.99
C PRO A 18 -15.19 -12.33 -13.20
N GLU A 19 -15.79 -13.31 -12.52
CA GLU A 19 -16.86 -13.03 -11.56
C GLU A 19 -16.27 -12.37 -10.30
N PRO A 20 -16.94 -11.34 -9.73
CA PRO A 20 -16.48 -10.71 -8.51
C PRO A 20 -16.63 -11.66 -7.32
N ILE A 21 -15.51 -11.98 -6.67
CA ILE A 21 -15.49 -12.76 -5.43
C ILE A 21 -15.35 -11.78 -4.25
N MET A 22 -16.21 -11.91 -3.24
CA MET A 22 -16.01 -11.22 -1.97
C MET A 22 -15.14 -12.07 -1.05
N VAL A 23 -13.94 -11.60 -0.76
CA VAL A 23 -13.02 -12.23 0.19
C VAL A 23 -12.99 -11.38 1.46
N ASP A 24 -13.49 -11.92 2.57
CA ASP A 24 -13.29 -11.30 3.89
C ASP A 24 -11.97 -11.81 4.47
N LEU A 25 -10.95 -10.94 4.49
CA LEU A 25 -9.65 -11.29 5.04
C LEU A 25 -9.72 -11.25 6.57
N SER A 26 -9.37 -12.37 7.21
CA SER A 26 -9.15 -12.38 8.65
C SER A 26 -7.93 -11.53 9.02
N PRO A 27 -7.80 -11.08 10.29
CA PRO A 27 -6.62 -10.33 10.74
C PRO A 27 -5.32 -11.10 10.49
N TYR A 28 -5.33 -12.42 10.69
CA TYR A 28 -4.24 -13.32 10.35
C TYR A 28 -3.90 -13.27 8.85
N ALA A 29 -4.90 -13.41 7.98
CA ALA A 29 -4.68 -13.36 6.53
C ALA A 29 -4.10 -12.01 6.09
N MET A 30 -4.60 -10.90 6.64
CA MET A 30 -4.03 -9.57 6.37
C MET A 30 -2.55 -9.48 6.81
N ALA A 31 -2.19 -10.10 7.92
CA ALA A 31 -0.81 -10.12 8.42
C ALA A 31 0.11 -10.92 7.48
N VAL A 32 -0.34 -12.09 7.02
CA VAL A 32 0.38 -12.90 6.02
C VAL A 32 0.55 -12.13 4.71
N PHE A 33 -0.52 -11.56 4.17
CA PHE A 33 -0.46 -10.75 2.94
C PHE A 33 0.47 -9.54 3.11
N SER A 34 0.47 -8.88 4.28
CA SER A 34 1.40 -7.80 4.61
C SER A 34 2.86 -8.27 4.50
N SER A 35 3.16 -9.49 4.98
CA SER A 35 4.49 -10.10 4.89
C SER A 35 4.88 -10.43 3.45
N ASP A 36 3.97 -10.99 2.65
CA ASP A 36 4.23 -11.29 1.24
C ASP A 36 4.56 -10.03 0.44
N LEU A 37 3.84 -8.94 0.71
CA LEU A 37 4.11 -7.62 0.14
C LEU A 37 5.46 -7.05 0.59
N ASP A 38 5.89 -7.33 1.83
CA ASP A 38 7.22 -6.95 2.31
C ASP A 38 8.32 -7.65 1.52
N VAL A 39 8.21 -8.97 1.35
CA VAL A 39 9.15 -9.74 0.53
C VAL A 39 9.19 -9.22 -0.91
N ALA A 40 8.03 -8.95 -1.51
CA ALA A 40 7.95 -8.41 -2.85
C ALA A 40 8.59 -7.01 -2.94
N ALA A 41 8.30 -6.12 -2.01
CA ALA A 41 8.89 -4.77 -1.96
C ALA A 41 10.42 -4.82 -1.87
N LYS A 42 10.96 -5.72 -1.04
CA LYS A 42 12.40 -5.93 -0.85
C LYS A 42 13.10 -6.51 -2.07
N SER A 43 12.41 -7.30 -2.89
CA SER A 43 12.96 -7.82 -4.15
C SER A 43 13.14 -6.76 -5.25
N ILE A 44 12.48 -5.60 -5.12
CA ILE A 44 12.64 -4.51 -6.08
C ILE A 44 13.92 -3.74 -5.74
N GLU A 45 14.91 -3.87 -6.61
CA GLU A 45 16.12 -3.05 -6.53
C GLU A 45 15.77 -1.58 -6.67
N SER A 46 16.03 -0.80 -5.62
CA SER A 46 16.03 0.64 -5.72
C SER A 46 17.32 1.05 -6.44
N SER A 47 17.29 1.06 -7.78
CA SER A 47 18.25 1.89 -8.52
C SER A 47 18.13 3.35 -8.02
N ASN A 48 19.08 4.23 -8.33
CA ASN A 48 19.04 5.65 -7.94
C ASN A 48 17.82 6.44 -8.50
N ARG A 49 16.81 5.76 -9.05
CA ARG A 49 15.57 6.32 -9.61
C ARG A 49 14.38 5.88 -8.76
N PHE A 50 13.36 6.75 -8.72
CA PHE A 50 12.06 6.46 -8.14
C PHE A 50 11.47 5.14 -8.66
N SER A 51 10.94 4.32 -7.74
CA SER A 51 10.21 3.10 -8.06
C SER A 51 8.80 3.15 -7.48
N ALA A 52 7.84 3.49 -8.34
CA ALA A 52 6.43 3.62 -7.98
C ALA A 52 5.88 2.32 -7.36
N ALA A 53 6.24 1.18 -7.95
CA ALA A 53 5.85 -0.15 -7.46
C ALA A 53 6.35 -0.39 -6.03
N LYS A 54 7.60 -0.01 -5.73
CA LYS A 54 8.17 -0.21 -4.40
C LYS A 54 7.46 0.62 -3.33
N TYR A 55 7.20 1.91 -3.60
CA TYR A 55 6.40 2.75 -2.69
C TYR A 55 5.00 2.16 -2.45
N PHE A 56 4.34 1.69 -3.51
CA PHE A 56 3.01 1.10 -3.40
C PHE A 56 3.00 -0.16 -2.54
N LEU A 57 3.92 -1.08 -2.77
CA LEU A 57 4.00 -2.33 -2.01
C LEU A 57 4.31 -2.05 -0.53
N ILE A 58 5.22 -1.13 -0.23
CA ILE A 58 5.52 -0.72 1.15
C ILE A 58 4.26 -0.15 1.83
N CYS A 59 3.61 0.82 1.19
CA CYS A 59 2.44 1.47 1.77
C CYS A 59 1.27 0.48 1.96
N LEU A 60 0.99 -0.39 0.99
CA LEU A 60 -0.04 -1.42 1.13
C LEU A 60 0.30 -2.44 2.22
N SER A 61 1.58 -2.83 2.33
CA SER A 61 2.05 -3.69 3.41
C SER A 61 1.83 -3.05 4.79
N ILE A 62 2.18 -1.77 4.96
CA ILE A 62 1.90 -1.00 6.19
C ILE A 62 0.40 -0.93 6.47
N GLU A 63 -0.44 -0.67 5.45
CA GLU A 63 -1.89 -0.60 5.60
C GLU A 63 -2.46 -1.91 6.18
N LEU A 64 -2.06 -3.04 5.60
CA LEU A 64 -2.50 -4.37 6.05
C LEU A 64 -1.96 -4.71 7.45
N ALA A 65 -0.73 -4.28 7.77
CA ALA A 65 -0.15 -4.45 9.09
C ALA A 65 -0.97 -3.72 10.17
N LEU A 66 -1.27 -2.44 9.92
CA LEU A 66 -2.08 -1.61 10.82
C LEU A 66 -3.48 -2.21 11.03
N LYS A 67 -4.16 -2.58 9.93
CA LYS A 67 -5.49 -3.19 10.00
C LYS A 67 -5.48 -4.53 10.74
N SER A 68 -4.48 -5.37 10.47
CA SER A 68 -4.32 -6.64 11.17
C SER A 68 -4.17 -6.43 12.68
N ALA A 69 -3.27 -5.54 13.10
CA ALA A 69 -3.04 -5.25 14.51
C ALA A 69 -4.29 -4.71 15.21
N LEU A 70 -4.95 -3.72 14.61
CA LEU A 70 -6.18 -3.14 15.16
C LEU A 70 -7.32 -4.16 15.27
N LEU A 71 -7.49 -5.03 14.28
CA LEU A 71 -8.52 -6.07 14.34
C LEU A 71 -8.17 -7.17 15.36
N ASN A 72 -6.88 -7.49 15.56
CA ASN A 72 -6.45 -8.48 16.56
C ASN A 72 -6.74 -8.04 17.99
N ILE A 73 -6.80 -6.72 18.25
CA ILE A 73 -7.25 -6.18 19.54
C ILE A 73 -8.77 -5.88 19.58
N ASN A 74 -9.52 -6.41 18.62
CA ASN A 74 -10.99 -6.29 18.50
C ASN A 74 -11.53 -4.88 18.24
N ILE A 75 -10.76 -4.00 17.58
CA ILE A 75 -11.34 -2.75 17.05
C ILE A 75 -12.41 -3.09 16.00
N PRO A 76 -13.64 -2.58 16.12
CA PRO A 76 -14.71 -2.90 15.18
C PRO A 76 -14.36 -2.53 13.74
N LYS A 77 -14.69 -3.41 12.78
CA LYS A 77 -14.54 -3.13 11.34
C LYS A 77 -15.23 -1.83 10.91
N SER A 78 -16.32 -1.44 11.57
CA SER A 78 -17.02 -0.16 11.32
C SER A 78 -16.16 1.06 11.63
N GLU A 79 -15.34 1.00 12.68
CA GLU A 79 -14.39 2.07 13.02
C GLU A 79 -13.27 2.13 11.98
N LEU A 80 -12.75 0.97 11.57
CA LEU A 80 -11.72 0.90 10.52
C LEU A 80 -12.24 1.33 9.15
N LYS A 81 -13.52 1.13 8.84
CA LYS A 81 -14.14 1.64 7.61
C LYS A 81 -14.05 3.16 7.51
N SER A 82 -14.11 3.88 8.63
CA SER A 82 -13.99 5.36 8.65
C SER A 82 -12.56 5.84 8.34
N ALA A 83 -11.56 5.02 8.68
CA ALA A 83 -10.17 5.21 8.27
C ALA A 83 -9.95 4.80 6.81
N GLY A 84 -10.67 3.78 6.34
CA GLY A 84 -10.65 3.31 4.96
C GLY A 84 -9.28 2.76 4.58
N HIS A 85 -8.66 3.36 3.56
CA HIS A 85 -7.28 3.08 3.13
C HIS A 85 -6.29 4.15 3.61
N ASN A 86 -6.74 5.16 4.36
CA ASN A 86 -5.89 6.28 4.74
C ASN A 86 -4.87 5.87 5.80
N LEU A 87 -3.61 5.74 5.38
CA LEU A 87 -2.50 5.36 6.27
C LEU A 87 -2.36 6.26 7.49
N GLY A 88 -2.56 7.57 7.35
CA GLY A 88 -2.48 8.52 8.47
C GLY A 88 -3.55 8.24 9.52
N LYS A 89 -4.81 8.05 9.11
CA LYS A 89 -5.90 7.70 10.03
C LYS A 89 -5.71 6.32 10.67
N LEU A 90 -5.26 5.32 9.90
CA LEU A 90 -4.99 3.99 10.43
C LEU A 90 -3.86 4.02 11.46
N LEU A 91 -2.82 4.81 11.20
CA LEU A 91 -1.73 5.04 12.13
C LEU A 91 -2.22 5.74 13.41
N ASP A 92 -3.09 6.75 13.28
CA ASP A 92 -3.69 7.46 14.42
C ASP A 92 -4.47 6.50 15.33
N GLU A 93 -5.26 5.58 14.75
CA GLU A 93 -5.95 4.55 15.54
C GLU A 93 -4.97 3.54 16.17
N PHE A 94 -3.91 3.16 15.44
CA PHE A 94 -2.89 2.25 15.97
C PHE A 94 -2.14 2.83 17.18
N ILE A 95 -1.67 4.07 17.10
CA ILE A 95 -0.96 4.70 18.24
C ILE A 95 -1.89 4.94 19.43
N LYS A 96 -3.18 5.14 19.18
CA LYS A 96 -4.20 5.33 20.21
C LYS A 96 -4.52 4.04 20.96
N HIS A 97 -4.57 2.91 20.26
CA HIS A 97 -5.09 1.65 20.81
C HIS A 97 -4.05 0.56 21.04
N VAL A 98 -2.93 0.58 20.31
CA VAL A 98 -1.90 -0.47 20.34
C VAL A 98 -0.67 0.03 21.08
N GLU A 99 0.01 1.05 20.57
CA GLU A 99 1.28 1.51 21.15
C GLU A 99 1.57 2.98 20.81
N SER A 100 1.43 3.85 21.81
CA SER A 100 1.47 5.32 21.63
C SER A 100 2.84 5.90 21.26
N GLN A 101 3.93 5.15 21.50
CA GLN A 101 5.31 5.56 21.18
C GLN A 101 5.95 4.68 20.11
N PHE A 102 5.14 3.94 19.33
CA PHE A 102 5.63 2.99 18.33
C PHE A 102 6.48 3.65 17.24
N ILE A 103 6.06 4.84 16.81
CA ILE A 103 6.76 5.67 15.83
C ILE A 103 7.18 7.00 16.41
N THR A 104 8.29 7.53 15.89
CA THR A 104 8.75 8.88 16.19
C THR A 104 8.03 9.92 15.32
N VAL A 105 8.09 11.20 15.72
CA VAL A 105 7.54 12.31 14.94
C VAL A 105 8.12 12.37 13.51
N ALA A 106 9.39 12.04 13.35
CA ALA A 106 10.02 12.01 12.02
C ALA A 106 9.46 10.89 11.14
N GLU A 107 9.16 9.72 11.72
CA GLU A 107 8.60 8.57 11.01
C GLU A 107 7.13 8.77 10.66
N ASP A 108 6.36 9.39 11.56
CA ASP A 108 4.99 9.85 11.30
C ASP A 108 4.95 10.76 10.06
N GLY A 109 5.88 11.72 9.99
CA GLY A 109 6.03 12.62 8.85
C GLY A 109 6.23 11.89 7.52
N LEU A 110 6.99 10.78 7.50
CA LEU A 110 7.19 9.98 6.27
C LEU A 110 5.89 9.32 5.80
N ILE A 111 5.11 8.76 6.73
CA ILE A 111 3.81 8.14 6.41
C ILE A 111 2.83 9.19 5.90
N ARG A 112 2.74 10.34 6.57
CA ARG A 112 1.83 11.43 6.16
C ARG A 112 2.24 12.10 4.85
N GLN A 113 3.54 12.16 4.54
CA GLN A 113 4.00 12.57 3.20
C GLN A 113 3.44 11.62 2.14
N MET A 114 3.50 10.30 2.35
CA MET A 114 2.90 9.34 1.43
C MET A 114 1.39 9.54 1.26
N VAL A 115 0.68 9.87 2.34
CA VAL A 115 -0.77 10.13 2.28
C VAL A 115 -1.12 11.21 1.25
N GLY A 116 -0.27 12.23 1.06
CA GLY A 116 -0.48 13.28 0.05
C GLY A 116 -0.37 12.80 -1.41
N PHE A 117 0.19 11.61 -1.65
CA PHE A 117 0.33 11.03 -2.99
C PHE A 117 -0.70 9.94 -3.29
N TYR A 118 -1.51 9.60 -2.30
CA TYR A 118 -2.67 8.76 -2.45
C TYR A 118 -3.89 9.65 -2.67
N ASP A 119 -4.70 9.28 -3.65
CA ASP A 119 -5.99 9.90 -3.82
C ASP A 119 -6.91 9.32 -2.76
N TYR A 120 -7.12 10.07 -1.68
CA TYR A 120 -8.16 9.80 -0.70
C TYR A 120 -9.24 10.87 -0.87
N ASP A 121 -9.76 11.04 -2.09
CA ASP A 121 -10.78 12.06 -2.31
C ASP A 121 -11.99 11.87 -1.37
N LYS A 122 -12.42 13.01 -0.82
CA LYS A 122 -13.49 13.11 0.18
C LYS A 122 -14.89 13.18 -0.44
N GLU A 123 -15.00 13.22 -1.77
CA GLU A 123 -16.28 13.42 -2.46
C GLU A 123 -16.82 12.18 -3.18
N PHE A 124 -15.98 11.20 -3.50
CA PHE A 124 -16.41 9.94 -4.14
C PHE A 124 -15.68 8.78 -3.47
N GLY A 125 -16.34 8.14 -2.51
CA GLY A 125 -15.77 7.13 -1.61
C GLY A 125 -15.32 5.82 -2.27
N ASP A 126 -14.39 5.87 -3.22
CA ASP A 126 -13.94 4.69 -3.98
C ASP A 126 -12.51 4.76 -4.53
N SER A 127 -11.69 5.76 -4.17
CA SER A 127 -10.28 5.77 -4.59
C SER A 127 -9.42 4.82 -3.73
N LYS A 128 -8.91 3.76 -4.39
CA LYS A 128 -8.32 2.55 -3.79
C LYS A 128 -6.82 2.39 -4.14
N GLY A 129 -6.01 3.41 -3.89
CA GLY A 129 -4.55 3.25 -3.96
C GLY A 129 -3.73 4.46 -4.41
N LEU A 130 -2.45 4.20 -4.65
CA LEU A 130 -1.47 5.19 -5.11
C LEU A 130 -1.83 5.60 -6.55
N VAL A 131 -2.26 6.85 -6.75
CA VAL A 131 -2.75 7.30 -8.07
C VAL A 131 -1.58 7.86 -8.88
N TYR A 132 -0.97 6.98 -9.68
CA TYR A 132 0.21 7.29 -10.49
C TYR A 132 -0.01 8.42 -11.51
N CYS A 133 -1.22 8.54 -12.04
CA CYS A 133 -1.61 9.61 -12.98
C CYS A 133 -2.25 10.83 -12.29
N GLY A 134 -2.23 10.86 -10.95
CA GLY A 134 -2.77 11.96 -10.16
C GLY A 134 -1.90 13.21 -10.28
N THR A 135 -2.50 14.37 -10.09
CA THR A 135 -1.83 15.67 -10.20
C THR A 135 -0.57 15.74 -9.33
N ASN A 136 -0.62 15.19 -8.12
CA ASN A 136 0.51 15.21 -7.19
C ASN A 136 1.68 14.35 -7.70
N MET A 137 1.43 13.12 -8.17
CA MET A 137 2.48 12.25 -8.69
C MET A 137 3.08 12.77 -10.00
N LYS A 138 2.24 13.33 -10.90
CA LYS A 138 2.70 14.01 -12.12
C LYS A 138 3.60 15.20 -11.81
N SER A 139 3.21 16.03 -10.83
CA SER A 139 4.02 17.16 -10.38
C SER A 139 5.38 16.71 -9.83
N GLN A 140 5.40 15.64 -9.03
CA GLN A 140 6.66 15.09 -8.51
C GLN A 140 7.55 14.51 -9.60
N ALA A 141 6.99 13.83 -10.61
CA ALA A 141 7.77 13.33 -11.73
C ALA A 141 8.53 14.45 -12.46
N LEU A 142 7.92 15.63 -12.61
CA LEU A 142 8.57 16.82 -13.19
C LEU A 142 9.66 17.41 -12.28
N GLN A 143 9.57 17.17 -10.97
CA GLN A 143 10.47 17.70 -9.95
C GLN A 143 11.49 16.66 -9.46
N ALA A 144 11.68 15.59 -10.22
CA ALA A 144 12.57 14.47 -9.85
C ALA A 144 12.26 13.89 -8.46
N TYR A 145 10.98 13.89 -8.07
CA TYR A 145 10.47 13.25 -6.85
C TYR A 145 10.99 13.84 -5.54
N LYS A 146 11.34 15.13 -5.54
CA LYS A 146 11.96 15.81 -4.39
C LYS A 146 11.14 15.79 -3.09
N ASP A 147 9.80 15.76 -3.19
CA ASP A 147 8.91 15.83 -2.02
C ASP A 147 8.39 14.45 -1.60
N LEU A 148 8.86 13.36 -2.25
CA LEU A 148 8.63 12.01 -1.77
C LEU A 148 9.60 11.67 -0.63
N PRO A 149 9.17 10.90 0.38
CA PRO A 149 10.05 10.48 1.45
C PRO A 149 11.17 9.61 0.91
N ASP A 150 12.37 9.72 1.49
CA ASP A 150 13.47 8.81 1.17
C ASP A 150 13.00 7.34 1.37
N ILE A 151 13.07 6.56 0.29
CA ILE A 151 12.55 5.19 0.27
C ILE A 151 13.20 4.31 1.34
N LYS A 152 14.50 4.49 1.64
CA LYS A 152 15.19 3.71 2.67
C LYS A 152 14.75 4.08 4.07
N LYS A 153 14.38 5.34 4.30
CA LYS A 153 13.77 5.76 5.57
C LYS A 153 12.36 5.16 5.69
N LEU A 154 11.59 5.13 4.62
CA LEU A 154 10.26 4.50 4.62
C LEU A 154 10.35 2.99 4.84
N GLU A 155 11.32 2.30 4.22
CA GLU A 155 11.62 0.88 4.47
C GLU A 155 11.90 0.61 5.95
N LYS A 156 12.64 1.48 6.65
CA LYS A 156 12.87 1.31 8.09
C LYS A 156 11.60 1.41 8.91
N VAL A 157 10.69 2.31 8.54
CA VAL A 157 9.38 2.42 9.20
C VAL A 157 8.54 1.18 8.92
N HIS A 158 8.55 0.72 7.68
CA HIS A 158 7.89 -0.51 7.25
C HIS A 158 8.41 -1.75 8.00
N ASP A 159 9.73 -1.89 8.17
CA ASP A 159 10.36 -2.95 8.94
C ASP A 159 9.88 -2.94 10.41
N LYS A 160 9.64 -1.78 11.02
CA LYS A 160 9.06 -1.71 12.38
C LYS A 160 7.70 -2.40 12.43
N PHE A 161 6.81 -2.11 11.48
CA PHE A 161 5.50 -2.75 11.41
C PHE A 161 5.65 -4.26 11.24
N GLN A 162 6.50 -4.72 10.32
CA GLN A 162 6.72 -6.16 10.13
C GLN A 162 7.28 -6.84 11.39
N ASN A 163 8.22 -6.20 12.07
CA ASN A 163 8.77 -6.69 13.34
C ASN A 163 7.72 -6.72 14.45
N HIS A 164 6.80 -5.75 14.50
CA HIS A 164 5.70 -5.75 15.45
C HIS A 164 4.75 -6.92 15.20
N LEU A 165 4.36 -7.19 13.94
CA LEU A 165 3.50 -8.33 13.61
C LEU A 165 4.16 -9.66 14.01
N LYS A 166 5.45 -9.83 13.67
CA LYS A 166 6.23 -11.03 14.02
C LYS A 166 6.40 -11.18 15.53
N GLY A 167 6.78 -10.11 16.22
CA GLY A 167 7.02 -10.11 17.67
C GLY A 167 5.77 -10.42 18.49
N ASN A 168 4.59 -10.09 17.98
CA ASN A 168 3.30 -10.39 18.60
C ASN A 168 2.64 -11.69 18.08
N GLY A 169 3.31 -12.44 17.20
CA GLY A 169 2.80 -13.72 16.68
C GLY A 169 1.53 -13.60 15.85
N TYR A 170 1.31 -12.46 15.16
CA TYR A 170 0.12 -12.25 14.32
C TYR A 170 0.13 -13.10 13.06
N TYR A 171 1.32 -13.54 12.66
CA TYR A 171 1.55 -14.63 11.73
C TYR A 171 2.85 -15.34 12.14
N LEU A 172 2.92 -16.65 11.89
CA LEU A 172 4.03 -17.52 12.28
C LEU A 172 5.27 -17.28 11.40
#